data_AF-A0A7S2FZP8-F1
#
_entry.id   AF-A0A7S2FZP8-F1
#
_cell.length_a   1.000
_cell.length_b   1.000
_cell.length_c   1.000
_cell.angle_alpha   90.00
_cell.angle_beta   90.00
_cell.angle_gamma   90.00
#
_symmetry.space_group_name_H-M   'P 1'
#
loop_
_entity.id
_entity.type
_entity.pdbx_description
1 polymer ?
#
loop_
_entity_poly.entity_id
_entity_poly.type
_entity_poly.pdbx_seq_one_letter_code
_entity_poly.pdbx_strand_id
1 'polypeptide(L)'
;MGNNVMAGALMANRCSFGEGSKWISLSAPWRGSLAADFIINICRDPSIWNEPIRWIAKEMNYCNGSSIQPAYLSLRSDNPILASGTMAKFVTRHADAALCGSSPFGITSRYSVALEALSLAVGYPGQNDAMVGLEHCILPAPVGGYLPTFMSTWYVGALNHADGTMRDGNGGSGDAERQPGEWLQRQTSSRTFSNGFSNR
;
A
#
# COMPACT_ATOMS: atom_id res chain seq x y z
N MET A 1 -0.95 2.00 -6.22
CA MET A 1 -1.77 2.52 -7.35
C MET A 1 -2.94 1.63 -7.75
N GLY A 2 -2.74 0.33 -8.03
CA GLY A 2 -3.80 -0.54 -8.60
C GLY A 2 -5.12 -0.51 -7.82
N ASN A 3 -5.05 -0.44 -6.50
CA ASN A 3 -6.18 -0.23 -5.60
C ASN A 3 -7.01 1.01 -5.92
N ASN A 4 -6.39 2.16 -6.16
CA ASN A 4 -7.07 3.41 -6.53
C ASN A 4 -7.71 3.32 -7.91
N VAL A 5 -7.06 2.64 -8.87
CA VAL A 5 -7.62 2.42 -10.22
C VAL A 5 -8.89 1.57 -10.13
N MET A 6 -8.84 0.46 -9.39
CA MET A 6 -10.01 -0.39 -9.18
C MET A 6 -11.14 0.34 -8.46
N ALA A 7 -10.83 1.09 -7.40
CA ALA A 7 -11.80 1.91 -6.69
C ALA A 7 -12.46 2.95 -7.61
N GLY A 8 -11.67 3.64 -8.44
CA GLY A 8 -12.18 4.58 -9.43
C GLY A 8 -13.11 3.94 -10.45
N ALA A 9 -12.76 2.75 -10.96
CA ALA A 9 -13.60 2.00 -11.89
C ALA A 9 -14.95 1.60 -11.29
N LEU A 10 -14.95 1.09 -10.04
CA LEU A 10 -16.16 0.72 -9.31
C LEU A 10 -17.03 1.96 -9.00
N MET A 11 -16.44 3.03 -8.47
CA MET A 11 -17.15 4.28 -8.15
C MET A 11 -17.77 4.93 -9.41
N ALA A 12 -17.15 4.75 -10.57
CA ALA A 12 -17.65 5.24 -11.85
C ALA A 12 -18.58 4.24 -12.57
N ASN A 13 -18.99 3.14 -11.92
CA ASN A 13 -19.83 2.08 -12.49
C ASN A 13 -19.29 1.52 -13.83
N ARG A 14 -17.96 1.44 -13.99
CA ARG A 14 -17.32 0.87 -15.18
C ARG A 14 -17.25 -0.66 -15.12
N CYS A 15 -17.28 -1.21 -13.92
CA CYS A 15 -17.30 -2.65 -13.66
C CYS A 15 -17.95 -2.94 -12.30
N SER A 16 -18.18 -4.22 -12.02
CA SER A 16 -18.57 -4.74 -10.70
C SER A 16 -17.78 -6.00 -10.40
N PHE A 17 -17.65 -6.35 -9.12
CA PHE A 17 -17.16 -7.67 -8.73
C PHE A 17 -18.18 -8.75 -9.09
N GLY A 18 -17.69 -9.89 -9.58
CA GLY A 18 -18.51 -11.09 -9.74
C GLY A 18 -18.77 -11.77 -8.40
N GLU A 19 -19.78 -12.63 -8.34
CA GLU A 19 -20.08 -13.42 -7.16
C GLU A 19 -18.85 -14.21 -6.67
N GLY A 20 -18.62 -14.22 -5.36
CA GLY A 20 -17.47 -14.92 -4.74
C GLY A 20 -16.12 -14.20 -4.86
N SER A 21 -16.05 -13.03 -5.50
CA SER A 21 -14.82 -12.23 -5.55
C SER A 21 -14.49 -11.62 -4.18
N LYS A 22 -13.20 -11.47 -3.88
CA LYS A 22 -12.70 -10.69 -2.74
C LYS A 22 -11.86 -9.52 -3.20
N TRP A 23 -11.94 -8.39 -2.51
CA TRP A 23 -11.04 -7.27 -2.69
C TRP A 23 -10.06 -7.16 -1.53
N ILE A 24 -8.79 -7.40 -1.84
CA ILE A 24 -7.67 -7.25 -0.91
C ILE A 24 -6.92 -5.96 -1.26
N SER A 25 -6.90 -5.00 -0.31
CA SER A 25 -6.12 -3.76 -0.45
C SER A 25 -4.68 -3.96 0.00
N LEU A 26 -3.72 -3.46 -0.76
CA LEU A 26 -2.28 -3.57 -0.49
C LEU A 26 -1.65 -2.18 -0.60
N SER A 27 -1.12 -1.67 0.53
CA SER A 27 -0.35 -0.42 0.64
C SER A 27 -0.90 0.73 -0.21
N ALA A 28 -2.22 0.92 -0.18
CA ALA A 28 -2.90 1.83 -1.08
C ALA A 28 -2.93 3.25 -0.50
N PRO A 29 -2.59 4.29 -1.28
CA PRO A 29 -2.72 5.69 -0.85
C PRO A 29 -4.18 6.17 -0.96
N TRP A 30 -5.02 5.77 0.00
CA TRP A 30 -6.44 6.14 0.00
C TRP A 30 -6.71 7.62 0.24
N ARG A 31 -5.73 8.32 0.84
CA ARG A 31 -5.78 9.77 1.09
C ARG A 31 -4.62 10.52 0.43
N GLY A 32 -4.05 9.92 -0.62
CA GLY A 32 -2.91 10.47 -1.35
C GLY A 32 -1.56 10.10 -0.72
N SER A 33 -0.49 10.50 -1.39
CA SER A 33 0.89 10.14 -1.10
C SER A 33 1.76 11.39 -1.07
N LEU A 34 2.41 11.65 0.06
CA LEU A 34 3.39 12.73 0.17
C LEU A 34 4.63 12.47 -0.70
N ALA A 35 5.01 11.20 -0.89
CA ALA A 35 6.04 10.84 -1.85
C ALA A 35 5.65 11.25 -3.28
N ALA A 36 4.38 11.05 -3.69
CA ALA A 36 3.90 11.51 -5.00
C ALA A 36 3.96 13.04 -5.16
N ASP A 37 3.75 13.79 -4.09
CA ASP A 37 3.93 15.25 -4.10
C ASP A 37 5.40 15.64 -4.25
N PHE A 38 6.29 14.86 -3.62
CA PHE A 38 7.73 15.11 -3.56
C PHE A 38 8.48 14.74 -4.85
N ILE A 39 8.02 13.74 -5.61
CA ILE A 39 8.72 13.23 -6.81
C ILE A 39 9.10 14.33 -7.80
N ILE A 40 8.33 15.42 -7.90
CA ILE A 40 8.69 16.55 -8.77
C ILE A 40 10.07 17.14 -8.47
N ASN A 41 10.47 17.15 -7.19
CA ASN A 41 11.76 17.67 -6.76
C ASN A 41 12.89 16.73 -7.19
N ILE A 42 12.63 15.43 -7.25
CA ILE A 42 13.56 14.43 -7.78
C ILE A 42 13.73 14.58 -9.29
N CYS A 43 12.63 14.74 -10.02
CA CYS A 43 12.68 14.79 -11.49
C CYS A 43 13.24 16.10 -12.04
N ARG A 44 13.04 17.23 -11.35
CA ARG A 44 13.54 18.54 -11.78
C ARG A 44 15.06 18.65 -11.69
N ASP A 45 15.62 18.16 -10.59
CA ASP A 45 17.07 18.17 -10.38
C ASP A 45 17.53 16.87 -9.73
N PRO A 46 17.79 15.81 -10.52
CA PRO A 46 18.26 14.54 -9.98
C PRO A 46 19.63 14.63 -9.30
N SER A 47 20.42 15.68 -9.58
CA SER A 47 21.81 15.77 -9.15
C SER A 47 21.97 16.06 -7.65
N ILE A 48 20.98 16.71 -7.04
CA ILE A 48 20.98 17.07 -5.60
C ILE A 48 20.70 15.86 -4.70
N TRP A 49 20.15 14.77 -5.25
CA TRP A 49 19.74 13.59 -4.48
C TRP A 49 20.87 12.57 -4.40
N ASN A 50 21.02 11.92 -3.24
CA ASN A 50 22.02 10.87 -3.04
C ASN A 50 21.67 9.59 -3.83
N GLU A 51 22.65 8.68 -3.97
CA GLU A 51 22.49 7.46 -4.79
C GLU A 51 21.28 6.60 -4.42
N PRO A 52 20.96 6.33 -3.14
CA PRO A 52 19.78 5.53 -2.82
C PRO A 52 18.47 6.11 -3.39
N ILE A 53 18.28 7.43 -3.28
CA ILE A 53 17.09 8.12 -3.81
C ILE A 53 17.09 8.11 -5.34
N ARG A 54 18.25 8.37 -5.97
CA ARG A 54 18.38 8.31 -7.44
C ARG A 54 18.09 6.91 -7.98
N TRP A 55 18.55 5.88 -7.28
CA TRP A 55 18.33 4.48 -7.65
C TRP A 55 16.84 4.13 -7.61
N ILE A 56 16.15 4.40 -6.50
CA ILE A 56 14.72 4.07 -6.41
C ILE A 56 13.87 4.88 -7.40
N ALA A 57 14.26 6.12 -7.69
CA ALA A 57 13.56 6.95 -8.69
C ALA A 57 13.64 6.36 -10.11
N LYS A 58 14.78 5.76 -10.47
CA LYS A 58 14.95 5.04 -11.74
C LYS A 58 14.18 3.71 -11.73
N GLU A 59 14.35 2.94 -10.66
CA GLU A 59 13.72 1.62 -10.50
C GLU A 59 12.18 1.71 -10.58
N MET A 60 11.59 2.73 -9.96
CA MET A 60 10.15 2.94 -9.93
C MET A 60 9.65 3.83 -11.08
N ASN A 61 10.53 4.24 -11.99
CA ASN A 61 10.23 5.08 -13.15
C ASN A 61 9.44 6.35 -12.79
N TYR A 62 9.92 7.09 -11.79
CA TYR A 62 9.29 8.32 -11.28
C TYR A 62 9.19 9.43 -12.32
N CYS A 63 10.13 9.48 -13.25
CA CYS A 63 10.32 10.62 -14.14
C CYS A 63 10.14 10.23 -15.61
N ASN A 64 9.46 11.09 -16.37
CA ASN A 64 9.46 11.10 -17.82
C ASN A 64 10.25 12.32 -18.29
N GLY A 65 11.54 12.13 -18.57
CA GLY A 65 12.49 13.23 -18.70
C GLY A 65 12.58 14.01 -17.38
N SER A 66 12.45 15.33 -17.45
CA SER A 66 12.43 16.22 -16.25
C SER A 66 11.04 16.38 -15.62
N SER A 67 10.01 15.72 -16.17
CA SER A 67 8.64 15.75 -15.66
C SER A 67 8.31 14.52 -14.84
N ILE A 68 7.28 14.61 -13.99
CA ILE A 68 6.78 13.44 -13.26
C ILE A 68 6.06 12.50 -14.24
N GLN A 69 6.25 11.19 -14.09
CA GLN A 69 5.44 10.17 -14.76
C GLN A 69 3.95 10.35 -14.37
N PRO A 70 3.01 10.58 -15.33
CA PRO A 70 1.61 10.92 -15.03
C PRO A 70 0.87 10.01 -14.04
N ALA A 71 1.28 8.74 -13.93
CA ALA A 71 0.74 7.82 -12.94
C ALA A 71 0.81 8.40 -11.50
N TYR A 72 1.93 9.01 -11.11
CA TYR A 72 2.09 9.58 -9.76
C TYR A 72 1.25 10.85 -9.54
N LEU A 73 0.90 11.59 -10.60
CA LEU A 73 0.04 12.77 -10.47
C LEU A 73 -1.35 12.43 -9.91
N SER A 74 -1.86 11.24 -10.23
CA SER A 74 -3.16 10.76 -9.72
C SER A 74 -3.16 10.43 -8.22
N LEU A 75 -1.99 10.34 -7.58
CA LEU A 75 -1.83 9.94 -6.19
C LEU A 75 -1.44 11.09 -5.25
N ARG A 76 -1.30 12.29 -5.79
CA ARG A 76 -0.95 13.48 -5.02
C ARG A 76 -1.94 13.72 -3.88
N SER A 77 -1.46 14.31 -2.78
CA SER A 77 -2.32 14.60 -1.63
C SER A 77 -3.38 15.67 -1.93
N ASP A 78 -3.17 16.48 -2.97
CA ASP A 78 -4.13 17.49 -3.45
C ASP A 78 -5.21 16.93 -4.39
N ASN A 79 -5.20 15.63 -4.71
CA ASN A 79 -6.27 15.01 -5.49
C ASN A 79 -7.60 15.09 -4.72
N PRO A 80 -8.65 15.75 -5.24
CA PRO A 80 -9.86 16.03 -4.47
C PRO A 80 -10.57 14.79 -3.89
N ILE A 81 -10.58 13.67 -4.63
CA ILE A 81 -11.27 12.44 -4.20
C ILE A 81 -10.49 11.70 -3.12
N LEU A 82 -9.16 11.76 -3.18
CA LEU A 82 -8.28 11.18 -2.16
C LEU A 82 -8.28 12.07 -0.90
N ALA A 83 -8.08 13.37 -1.07
CA ALA A 83 -8.03 14.36 0.01
C ALA A 83 -9.31 14.36 0.86
N SER A 84 -10.49 14.28 0.22
CA SER A 84 -11.77 14.22 0.92
C SER A 84 -12.02 12.91 1.67
N GLY A 85 -11.20 11.88 1.42
CA GLY A 85 -11.41 10.52 1.91
C GLY A 85 -12.63 9.82 1.31
N THR A 86 -13.21 10.36 0.22
CA THR A 86 -14.37 9.75 -0.44
C THR A 86 -14.05 8.34 -0.93
N MET A 87 -12.88 8.16 -1.55
CA MET A 87 -12.42 6.85 -2.00
C MET A 87 -12.17 5.88 -0.82
N ALA A 88 -11.51 6.35 0.25
CA ALA A 88 -11.29 5.55 1.45
C ALA A 88 -12.61 5.02 2.03
N LYS A 89 -13.61 5.89 2.19
CA LYS A 89 -14.95 5.52 2.67
C LYS A 89 -15.64 4.51 1.75
N PHE A 90 -15.51 4.66 0.43
CA PHE A 90 -16.03 3.70 -0.53
C PHE A 90 -15.39 2.33 -0.31
N VAL A 91 -14.07 2.27 -0.27
CA VAL A 91 -13.32 1.01 -0.15
C VAL A 91 -13.57 0.31 1.18
N THR A 92 -13.70 1.04 2.30
CA THR A 92 -14.08 0.44 3.60
C THR A 92 -15.28 -0.49 3.51
N ARG A 93 -16.25 -0.19 2.65
CA ARG A 93 -17.49 -0.99 2.50
C ARG A 93 -17.35 -2.16 1.52
N HIS A 94 -16.25 -2.26 0.79
CA HIS A 94 -16.08 -3.21 -0.31
C HIS A 94 -14.82 -4.07 -0.19
N ALA A 95 -13.81 -3.62 0.56
CA ALA A 95 -12.61 -4.41 0.82
C ALA A 95 -12.89 -5.48 1.87
N ASP A 96 -12.39 -6.68 1.62
CA ASP A 96 -12.48 -7.82 2.54
C ASP A 96 -11.28 -7.87 3.50
N ALA A 97 -10.15 -7.30 3.08
CA ALA A 97 -8.92 -7.26 3.85
C ALA A 97 -8.03 -6.10 3.37
N ALA A 98 -7.12 -5.63 4.24
CA ALA A 98 -6.12 -4.66 3.84
C ALA A 98 -4.79 -4.85 4.56
N LEU A 99 -3.70 -4.60 3.84
CA LEU A 99 -2.33 -4.52 4.35
C LEU A 99 -1.82 -3.09 4.22
N CYS A 100 -1.24 -2.57 5.30
CA CYS A 100 -0.53 -1.29 5.34
C CYS A 100 0.88 -1.49 5.92
N GLY A 101 1.83 -0.70 5.42
CA GLY A 101 3.20 -0.66 5.94
C GLY A 101 3.40 0.51 6.92
N SER A 102 4.20 0.28 7.96
CA SER A 102 4.53 1.28 8.99
C SER A 102 6.03 1.59 9.09
N SER A 103 6.87 0.90 8.32
CA SER A 103 8.33 1.06 8.37
C SER A 103 8.91 1.28 6.97
N PRO A 104 9.57 2.42 6.70
CA PRO A 104 10.14 2.66 5.38
C PRO A 104 11.34 1.76 5.07
N PHE A 105 11.99 1.19 6.09
CA PHE A 105 13.04 0.18 5.89
C PHE A 105 12.44 -1.21 5.63
N GLY A 106 11.45 -1.63 6.42
CA GLY A 106 10.70 -2.87 6.19
C GLY A 106 11.49 -4.15 6.47
N ILE A 107 11.31 -5.14 5.59
CA ILE A 107 12.15 -6.36 5.52
C ILE A 107 13.50 -5.99 4.90
N THR A 108 14.59 -6.61 5.34
CA THR A 108 15.92 -6.44 4.72
C THR A 108 15.89 -6.96 3.27
N SER A 109 15.90 -6.05 2.31
CA SER A 109 15.83 -6.32 0.88
C SER A 109 16.65 -5.29 0.09
N ARG A 110 16.65 -5.40 -1.24
CA ARG A 110 17.33 -4.43 -2.11
C ARG A 110 16.69 -3.03 -2.07
N TYR A 111 15.46 -2.90 -1.56
CA TYR A 111 14.73 -1.64 -1.52
C TYR A 111 14.88 -0.89 -0.18
N SER A 112 15.22 -1.58 0.92
CA SER A 112 15.10 -1.04 2.28
C SER A 112 15.81 0.29 2.48
N VAL A 113 17.10 0.35 2.11
CA VAL A 113 17.93 1.55 2.28
C VAL A 113 17.42 2.71 1.41
N ALA A 114 16.97 2.41 0.20
CA ALA A 114 16.51 3.44 -0.73
C ALA A 114 15.14 4.01 -0.36
N LEU A 115 14.23 3.16 0.13
CA LEU A 115 12.93 3.58 0.64
C LEU A 115 13.07 4.31 1.98
N GLU A 116 13.96 3.88 2.88
CA GLU A 116 14.27 4.63 4.10
C GLU A 116 14.81 6.04 3.78
N ALA A 117 15.78 6.14 2.87
CA ALA A 117 16.31 7.42 2.41
C ALA A 117 15.23 8.31 1.78
N LEU A 118 14.33 7.72 0.98
CA LEU A 118 13.19 8.44 0.39
C LEU A 118 12.24 8.96 1.47
N SER A 119 11.89 8.14 2.46
CA SER A 119 11.03 8.57 3.59
C SER A 119 11.62 9.75 4.33
N LEU A 120 12.92 9.71 4.63
CA LEU A 120 13.63 10.80 5.31
C LEU A 120 13.62 12.08 4.48
N ALA A 121 13.81 11.96 3.17
CA ALA A 121 13.80 13.10 2.25
C ALA A 121 12.41 13.72 2.06
N VAL A 122 11.36 12.88 2.02
CA VAL A 122 9.96 13.32 1.96
C VAL A 122 9.54 14.00 3.26
N GLY A 123 10.07 13.55 4.41
CA GLY A 123 9.77 14.14 5.72
C GLY A 123 8.37 13.78 6.23
N TYR A 124 8.00 12.49 6.18
CA TYR A 124 6.71 12.04 6.71
C TYR A 124 6.53 12.41 8.20
N PRO A 125 5.34 12.88 8.61
CA PRO A 125 5.08 13.28 10.01
C PRO A 125 4.89 12.09 10.96
N GLY A 126 4.80 10.86 10.45
CA GLY A 126 4.56 9.65 11.24
C GLY A 126 4.99 8.38 10.52
N GLN A 127 4.52 7.24 11.02
CA GLN A 127 4.77 5.93 10.41
C GLN A 127 4.33 5.91 8.95
N ASN A 128 5.14 5.27 8.10
CA ASN A 128 4.94 5.25 6.67
C ASN A 128 5.72 4.08 6.05
N ASP A 129 5.40 3.74 4.81
CA ASP A 129 6.08 2.69 4.04
C ASP A 129 7.06 3.26 2.99
N ALA A 130 7.50 4.52 3.19
CA ALA A 130 8.21 5.42 2.27
C ALA A 130 7.39 6.03 1.12
N MET A 131 6.29 5.41 0.72
CA MET A 131 5.43 5.92 -0.36
C MET A 131 4.08 6.43 0.15
N VAL A 132 3.60 5.90 1.25
CA VAL A 132 2.28 6.18 1.81
C VAL A 132 2.43 6.30 3.33
N GLY A 133 1.90 7.39 3.90
CA GLY A 133 1.76 7.51 5.35
C GLY A 133 0.76 6.49 5.87
N LEU A 134 0.99 5.92 7.05
CA LEU A 134 0.12 4.88 7.61
C LEU A 134 -1.34 5.34 7.71
N GLU A 135 -1.57 6.58 8.16
CA GLU A 135 -2.89 7.22 8.23
C GLU A 135 -3.57 7.43 6.87
N HIS A 136 -2.80 7.42 5.77
CA HIS A 136 -3.31 7.52 4.41
C HIS A 136 -3.58 6.15 3.79
N CYS A 137 -3.08 5.07 4.40
CA CYS A 137 -3.34 3.69 4.02
C CYS A 137 -4.47 3.03 4.82
N ILE A 138 -4.60 3.37 6.10
CA ILE A 138 -5.63 2.80 6.96
C ILE A 138 -7.02 3.21 6.47
N LEU A 139 -7.87 2.21 6.22
CA LEU A 139 -9.28 2.41 5.94
C LEU A 139 -10.03 2.77 7.24
N PRO A 140 -11.04 3.67 7.20
CA PRO A 140 -11.80 4.01 8.39
C PRO A 140 -12.64 2.84 8.90
N ALA A 141 -12.67 2.64 10.22
CA ALA A 141 -13.56 1.74 10.97
C ALA A 141 -13.72 0.28 10.46
N PRO A 142 -12.62 -0.44 10.12
CA PRO A 142 -12.73 -1.86 9.82
C PRO A 142 -13.12 -2.65 11.08
N VAL A 143 -13.98 -3.67 10.93
CA VAL A 143 -14.33 -4.58 12.03
C VAL A 143 -13.06 -5.27 12.54
N GLY A 144 -12.80 -5.16 13.85
CA GLY A 144 -11.60 -5.70 14.50
C GLY A 144 -10.37 -4.78 14.49
N GLY A 145 -10.41 -3.67 13.74
CA GLY A 145 -9.29 -2.73 13.67
C GLY A 145 -8.04 -3.30 12.97
N TYR A 146 -7.07 -2.44 12.75
CA TYR A 146 -5.76 -2.86 12.23
C TYR A 146 -4.87 -3.39 13.36
N LEU A 147 -4.18 -4.51 13.13
CA LEU A 147 -3.30 -5.14 14.12
C LEU A 147 -1.91 -5.46 13.54
N PRO A 148 -0.86 -5.44 14.38
CA PRO A 148 0.52 -5.74 13.99
C PRO A 148 0.79 -7.25 13.90
N THR A 149 -0.07 -7.96 13.17
CA THR A 149 0.09 -9.40 12.97
C THR A 149 -0.50 -9.84 11.63
N PHE A 150 0.27 -10.64 10.90
CA PHE A 150 -0.18 -11.31 9.67
C PHE A 150 -1.39 -12.24 9.88
N MET A 151 -1.77 -12.50 11.13
CA MET A 151 -2.98 -13.22 11.46
C MET A 151 -4.27 -12.42 11.30
N SER A 152 -4.16 -11.09 11.25
CA SER A 152 -5.30 -10.18 11.17
C SER A 152 -5.81 -10.04 9.74
N THR A 153 -7.10 -9.71 9.60
CA THR A 153 -7.69 -9.32 8.30
C THR A 153 -7.23 -7.92 7.87
N TRP A 154 -6.99 -7.04 8.85
CA TRP A 154 -6.52 -5.68 8.65
C TRP A 154 -5.12 -5.58 9.25
N TYR A 155 -4.11 -5.74 8.43
CA TYR A 155 -2.73 -5.91 8.86
C TYR A 155 -1.93 -4.62 8.72
N VAL A 156 -1.29 -4.20 9.80
CA VAL A 156 -0.21 -3.20 9.76
C VAL A 156 1.09 -3.93 10.03
N GLY A 157 1.92 -4.09 9.01
CA GLY A 157 3.25 -4.69 9.19
C GLY A 157 4.34 -3.63 9.28
N ALA A 158 5.46 -3.97 9.92
CA ALA A 158 6.73 -3.24 9.82
C ALA A 158 7.35 -3.47 8.44
N LEU A 159 6.64 -2.99 7.41
CA LEU A 159 6.85 -3.24 5.99
C LEU A 159 7.05 -1.91 5.25
N ASN A 160 7.97 -1.92 4.30
CA ASN A 160 8.11 -0.84 3.33
C ASN A 160 7.14 -1.06 2.14
N HIS A 161 7.05 -0.09 1.23
CA HIS A 161 6.08 -0.16 0.13
C HIS A 161 6.31 -1.35 -0.82
N ALA A 162 7.57 -1.73 -1.03
CA ALA A 162 7.93 -2.85 -1.90
C ALA A 162 7.57 -4.20 -1.26
N ASP A 163 7.73 -4.34 0.06
CA ASP A 163 7.37 -5.56 0.79
C ASP A 163 5.87 -5.90 0.63
N GLY A 164 5.01 -4.88 0.50
CA GLY A 164 3.58 -5.04 0.21
C GLY A 164 3.26 -5.70 -1.13
N THR A 165 4.27 -5.88 -2.00
CA THR A 165 4.17 -6.64 -3.26
C THR A 165 4.61 -8.11 -3.11
N MET A 166 5.08 -8.50 -1.92
CA MET A 166 5.54 -9.85 -1.56
C MET A 166 6.69 -10.39 -2.41
N ARG A 167 7.39 -9.55 -3.17
CA ARG A 167 8.48 -9.97 -4.07
C ARG A 167 9.74 -10.40 -3.35
N ASP A 168 9.98 -9.84 -2.17
CA ASP A 168 11.16 -10.12 -1.34
C ASP A 168 10.86 -11.16 -0.24
N GLY A 169 9.67 -11.79 -0.29
CA GLY A 169 9.26 -12.82 0.66
C GLY A 169 8.79 -12.27 2.00
N ASN A 170 8.97 -13.07 3.05
CA ASN A 170 8.69 -12.67 4.43
C ASN A 170 10.00 -12.39 5.20
N GLY A 171 9.86 -11.69 6.32
CA GLY A 171 10.90 -11.55 7.34
C GLY A 171 11.17 -12.86 8.08
N GLY A 172 12.02 -12.78 9.12
CA GLY A 172 12.45 -13.93 9.89
C GLY A 172 11.29 -14.73 10.50
N SER A 173 11.52 -16.04 10.71
CA SER A 173 10.53 -16.94 11.30
C SER A 173 10.00 -16.40 12.64
N GLY A 174 8.68 -16.30 12.77
CA GLY A 174 8.02 -15.79 13.98
C GLY A 174 7.89 -14.27 14.08
N ASP A 175 8.42 -13.50 13.12
CA ASP A 175 8.21 -12.05 13.05
C ASP A 175 6.80 -11.73 12.55
N ALA A 176 5.85 -11.55 13.46
CA ALA A 176 4.45 -11.32 13.12
C ALA A 176 4.20 -10.03 12.30
N GLU A 177 5.12 -9.07 12.34
CA GLU A 177 5.02 -7.78 11.68
C GLU A 177 5.64 -7.76 10.28
N ARG A 178 6.32 -8.84 9.88
CA ARG A 178 6.98 -8.93 8.57
C ARG A 178 6.59 -10.14 7.74
N GLN A 179 5.33 -10.59 7.77
CA GLN A 179 4.86 -11.73 6.94
C GLN A 179 3.81 -11.32 5.88
N PRO A 180 4.13 -10.47 4.89
CA PRO A 180 3.16 -10.03 3.89
C PRO A 180 2.68 -11.17 2.98
N GLY A 181 3.53 -12.16 2.71
CA GLY A 181 3.19 -13.35 1.92
C GLY A 181 2.28 -14.31 2.67
N GLU A 182 2.58 -14.63 3.92
CA GLU A 182 1.70 -15.49 4.74
C GLU A 182 0.36 -14.81 4.99
N TRP A 183 0.36 -13.50 5.24
CA TRP A 183 -0.87 -12.73 5.35
C TRP A 183 -1.74 -12.89 4.10
N LEU A 184 -1.18 -12.67 2.91
CA LEU A 184 -1.93 -12.75 1.65
C LEU A 184 -2.47 -14.17 1.44
N GLN A 185 -1.64 -15.19 1.64
CA GLN A 185 -2.05 -16.58 1.52
C GLN A 185 -3.26 -16.89 2.39
N ARG A 186 -3.30 -16.37 3.62
CA ARG A 186 -4.44 -16.54 4.53
C ARG A 186 -5.70 -15.83 4.06
N GLN A 187 -5.60 -14.63 3.51
CA GLN A 187 -6.77 -13.90 3.01
C GLN A 187 -7.37 -14.56 1.76
N THR A 188 -6.51 -15.16 0.92
CA THR A 188 -6.93 -15.82 -0.33
C THR A 188 -7.30 -17.29 -0.16
N SER A 189 -6.86 -17.96 0.91
CA SER A 189 -7.26 -19.32 1.19
C SER A 189 -8.78 -19.36 1.41
N SER A 190 -9.48 -20.11 0.57
CA SER A 190 -10.89 -20.43 0.79
C SER A 190 -11.01 -21.07 2.16
N ARG A 191 -11.79 -20.47 3.07
CA ARG A 191 -12.29 -21.20 4.23
C ARG A 191 -13.00 -22.41 3.63
N THR A 192 -12.45 -23.61 3.81
CA THR A 192 -13.18 -24.83 3.55
C THR A 192 -14.44 -24.71 4.40
N PHE A 193 -15.59 -24.48 3.76
CA PHE A 193 -16.86 -24.65 4.45
C PHE A 193 -16.87 -26.11 4.87
N SER A 194 -16.65 -26.37 6.15
CA SER A 194 -17.04 -27.61 6.76
C SER A 194 -18.55 -27.70 6.58
N ASN A 195 -18.97 -28.40 5.53
CA ASN A 195 -20.34 -28.83 5.34
C ASN A 195 -20.70 -29.69 6.56
N GLY A 196 -21.21 -29.04 7.61
CA GLY A 196 -21.92 -29.68 8.69
C GLY A 196 -23.24 -30.20 8.14
N PHE A 197 -23.20 -31.31 7.40
CA PHE A 197 -24.37 -32.17 7.23
C PHE A 197 -24.65 -32.81 8.60
N SER A 198 -25.48 -32.13 9.39
CA SER A 198 -26.22 -32.76 10.47
C SER A 198 -27.30 -33.61 9.82
N ASN A 199 -27.10 -34.93 9.76
CA ASN A 199 -28.20 -35.87 9.51
C ASN A 199 -29.25 -35.69 10.62
N ARG A 200 -30.45 -35.25 10.24
CA ARG A 200 -31.71 -35.57 10.91
C ARG A 200 -32.68 -36.08 9.86
#